data_AF-A0A4Y2S749-F1
#
_entry.id   AF-A0A4Y2S749-F1
#
_cell.length_a   1.000
_cell.length_b   1.000
_cell.length_c   1.000
_cell.angle_alpha   90.00
_cell.angle_beta   90.00
_cell.angle_gamma   90.00
#
_symmetry.space_group_name_H-M   'P 1'
#
loop_
_entity.id
_entity.type
_entity.pdbx_description
1 polymer ?
#
loop_
_entity_poly.entity_id
_entity_poly.type
_entity_poly.pdbx_seq_one_letter_code
_entity_poly.pdbx_strand_id
1 'polypeptide(L)'
;MLTPCLPQIPSQHRIPALTKKVLRKAEKLIQRERIDHMLQIIWMYLVGRRNEATSEALRLLWNSFPDAYISFKELKTVFGNVFTDKKLKYIYKFYARAVGEFHEYVEPRSLQHLCRSIVRRVLRENKNWIPEGISQTGLAKPLQSFVNLEKACFQFEL
;
A
#
# COMPACT_ATOMS: atom_id res chain seq x y z
N MET A 1 -33.12 19.68 -35.76
CA MET A 1 -31.65 19.57 -35.68
C MET A 1 -31.27 19.77 -34.22
N LEU A 2 -30.96 18.69 -33.50
CA LEU A 2 -30.56 18.74 -32.09
C LEU A 2 -29.07 18.32 -32.02
N THR A 3 -28.20 19.28 -31.74
CA THR A 3 -26.80 19.01 -31.36
C THR A 3 -26.78 18.32 -29.99
N PRO A 4 -26.11 17.18 -29.83
CA PRO A 4 -25.94 16.58 -28.51
C PRO A 4 -24.85 17.34 -27.75
N CYS A 5 -25.24 17.94 -26.62
CA CYS A 5 -24.30 18.42 -25.61
C CYS A 5 -23.48 17.23 -25.10
N LEU A 6 -22.24 17.11 -25.55
CA LEU A 6 -21.27 16.21 -24.93
C LEU A 6 -21.04 16.67 -23.48
N PRO A 7 -21.10 15.75 -22.49
CA PRO A 7 -20.76 16.10 -21.12
C PRO A 7 -19.30 16.51 -21.06
N GLN A 8 -19.06 17.74 -20.61
CA GLN A 8 -17.72 18.27 -20.36
C GLN A 8 -17.05 17.39 -19.31
N ILE A 9 -16.02 16.66 -19.72
CA ILE A 9 -15.15 15.91 -18.82
C ILE A 9 -14.48 16.95 -17.90
N PRO A 10 -14.69 16.91 -16.58
CA PRO A 10 -14.11 17.92 -15.71
C PRO A 10 -12.58 17.80 -15.76
N SER A 11 -12.00 18.94 -16.16
CA SER A 11 -10.61 19.36 -16.09
C SER A 11 -9.61 18.34 -15.52
N GLN A 12 -8.62 18.02 -16.36
CA GLN A 12 -7.35 17.40 -16.01
C GLN A 12 -6.91 17.80 -14.60
N HIS A 13 -7.04 16.87 -13.64
CA HIS A 13 -6.38 16.99 -12.36
C HIS A 13 -4.88 17.07 -12.66
N ARG A 14 -4.33 18.28 -12.66
CA ARG A 14 -2.90 18.53 -12.83
C ARG A 14 -2.20 17.76 -11.71
N ILE A 15 -1.67 16.58 -12.02
CA ILE A 15 -0.89 15.77 -11.09
C ILE A 15 0.25 16.67 -10.63
N PRO A 16 0.36 17.01 -9.33
CA PRO A 16 1.45 17.85 -8.84
C PRO A 16 2.77 17.23 -9.28
N ALA A 17 3.66 18.06 -9.85
CA ALA A 17 4.88 17.58 -10.47
C ALA A 17 5.81 16.99 -9.40
N LEU A 18 5.73 15.68 -9.20
CA LEU A 18 6.72 14.86 -8.51
C LEU A 18 8.02 14.90 -9.32
N THR A 19 8.71 16.03 -9.27
CA THR A 19 9.92 16.28 -10.07
C THR A 19 11.13 15.56 -9.48
N LYS A 20 12.16 15.33 -10.30
CA LYS A 20 13.46 14.81 -9.84
C LYS A 20 14.05 15.62 -8.68
N LYS A 21 13.81 16.94 -8.63
CA LYS A 21 14.29 17.82 -7.55
C LYS A 21 13.60 17.50 -6.22
N VAL A 22 12.30 17.22 -6.23
CA VAL A 22 11.55 16.79 -5.05
C VAL A 22 12.11 15.47 -4.53
N LEU A 23 12.31 14.50 -5.41
CA LEU A 23 12.83 13.18 -5.03
C LEU A 23 14.24 13.26 -4.45
N ARG A 24 15.14 14.02 -5.06
CA ARG A 24 16.48 14.26 -4.51
C ARG A 24 16.48 14.94 -3.14
N LYS A 25 15.49 15.80 -2.86
CA LYS A 25 15.35 16.41 -1.53
C LYS A 25 14.83 15.38 -0.52
N ALA A 26 13.90 14.53 -0.93
CA ALA A 26 13.38 13.44 -0.11
C ALA A 26 14.47 12.41 0.25
N GLU A 27 15.35 12.07 -0.70
CA GLU A 27 16.48 11.14 -0.50
C GLU A 27 17.49 11.63 0.54
N LYS A 28 17.51 12.94 0.85
CA LYS A 28 18.33 13.49 1.94
C LYS A 28 17.72 13.27 3.33
N LEU A 29 16.43 12.95 3.39
CA LEU A 29 15.66 12.82 4.63
C LEU A 29 15.42 11.35 4.99
N ILE A 30 15.24 10.50 3.99
CA ILE A 30 14.84 9.10 4.18
C ILE A 30 15.36 8.21 3.05
N GLN A 31 15.40 6.90 3.30
CA GLN A 31 15.86 5.89 2.33
C GLN A 31 15.01 5.89 1.05
N ARG A 32 15.64 5.58 -0.08
CA ARG A 32 15.00 5.63 -1.40
C ARG A 32 13.86 4.64 -1.53
N GLU A 33 14.03 3.43 -1.02
CA GLU A 33 13.01 2.38 -0.97
C GLU A 33 11.75 2.88 -0.26
N ARG A 34 11.94 3.63 0.83
CA ARG A 34 10.84 4.22 1.61
C ARG A 34 10.10 5.30 0.83
N ILE A 35 10.82 6.10 0.04
CA ILE A 35 10.22 7.10 -0.87
C ILE A 35 9.43 6.39 -1.97
N ASP A 36 9.97 5.32 -2.54
CA ASP A 36 9.30 4.54 -3.59
C ASP A 36 7.98 3.95 -3.07
N HIS A 37 7.95 3.44 -1.85
CA HIS A 37 6.71 3.01 -1.20
C HIS A 37 5.68 4.13 -1.02
N MET A 38 6.10 5.33 -0.61
CA MET A 38 5.20 6.49 -0.52
C MET A 38 4.67 6.90 -1.90
N LEU A 39 5.52 6.87 -2.92
CA LEU A 39 5.14 7.17 -4.31
C LEU A 39 4.13 6.15 -4.83
N GLN A 40 4.28 4.87 -4.51
CA GLN A 40 3.30 3.84 -4.86
C GLN A 40 1.92 4.16 -4.26
N ILE A 41 1.85 4.53 -2.97
CA ILE A 41 0.59 4.95 -2.34
C ILE A 41 -0.01 6.16 -3.07
N ILE A 42 0.80 7.20 -3.31
CA ILE A 42 0.37 8.43 -3.99
C ILE A 42 -0.15 8.10 -5.38
N TRP A 43 0.57 7.27 -6.14
CA TRP A 43 0.21 6.86 -7.48
C TRP A 43 -1.11 6.09 -7.49
N MET A 44 -1.27 5.10 -6.62
CA MET A 44 -2.51 4.33 -6.48
C MET A 44 -3.70 5.21 -6.11
N TYR A 45 -3.49 6.25 -5.30
CA TYR A 45 -4.54 7.20 -4.96
C TYR A 45 -4.89 8.17 -6.10
N LEU A 46 -3.90 8.65 -6.85
CA LEU A 46 -4.09 9.67 -7.90
C LEU A 46 -4.55 9.09 -9.23
N VAL A 47 -3.98 7.94 -9.61
CA VAL A 47 -4.18 7.30 -10.92
C VAL A 47 -5.15 6.12 -10.83
N GLY A 48 -5.15 5.42 -9.70
CA GLY A 48 -6.06 4.30 -9.47
C GLY A 48 -7.52 4.75 -9.43
N ARG A 49 -8.43 3.88 -9.88
CA ARG A 49 -9.85 4.05 -9.59
C ARG A 49 -10.02 3.93 -8.08
N ARG A 50 -10.63 4.92 -7.42
CA ARG A 50 -10.86 4.92 -5.97
C ARG A 50 -11.99 3.94 -5.59
N ASN A 51 -11.78 2.66 -5.91
CA ASN A 51 -12.71 1.55 -5.73
C ASN A 51 -12.08 0.47 -4.82
N GLU A 52 -12.88 -0.55 -4.52
CA GLU A 52 -12.47 -1.66 -3.66
C GLU A 52 -11.27 -2.43 -4.22
N ALA A 53 -11.20 -2.63 -5.54
CA ALA A 53 -10.10 -3.35 -6.18
C ALA A 53 -8.74 -2.66 -5.95
N THR A 54 -8.65 -1.34 -6.08
CA THR A 54 -7.41 -0.60 -5.80
C THR A 54 -7.05 -0.64 -4.31
N SER A 55 -8.06 -0.56 -3.44
CA SER A 55 -7.87 -0.71 -1.99
C SER A 55 -7.33 -2.10 -1.65
N GLU A 56 -7.87 -3.14 -2.27
CA GLU A 56 -7.46 -4.53 -2.06
C GLU A 56 -6.06 -4.80 -2.61
N ALA A 57 -5.73 -4.26 -3.79
CA ALA A 57 -4.37 -4.32 -4.31
C ALA A 57 -3.37 -3.66 -3.37
N LEU A 58 -3.73 -2.50 -2.78
CA LEU A 58 -2.89 -1.81 -1.81
C LEU A 58 -2.73 -2.63 -0.52
N ARG A 59 -3.81 -3.24 -0.03
CA ARG A 59 -3.80 -4.16 1.11
C ARG A 59 -2.86 -5.35 0.87
N LEU A 60 -2.93 -5.98 -0.29
CA LEU A 60 -2.11 -7.13 -0.66
C LEU A 60 -0.63 -6.74 -0.77
N LEU A 61 -0.35 -5.62 -1.44
CA LEU A 61 1.01 -5.09 -1.58
C LEU A 61 1.66 -4.85 -0.22
N TRP A 62 0.99 -4.11 0.66
CA TRP A 62 1.52 -3.81 1.99
C TRP A 62 1.59 -5.00 2.93
N ASN A 63 0.69 -5.97 2.76
CA ASN A 63 0.78 -7.22 3.52
C ASN A 63 1.92 -8.14 3.05
N SER A 64 2.51 -7.88 1.88
CA SER A 64 3.66 -8.63 1.37
C SER A 64 5.00 -8.06 1.84
N PHE A 65 5.08 -6.75 2.06
CA PHE A 65 6.32 -6.06 2.43
C PHE A 65 6.65 -6.24 3.91
N PRO A 66 7.92 -6.51 4.30
CA PRO A 66 8.31 -6.59 5.71
C PRO A 66 8.37 -5.21 6.38
N ASP A 67 8.36 -4.13 5.59
CA ASP A 67 8.51 -2.76 6.05
C ASP A 67 7.43 -2.30 7.04
N ALA A 68 7.83 -1.42 7.95
CA ALA A 68 6.93 -0.69 8.83
C ALA A 68 5.84 0.04 8.04
N TYR A 69 4.69 0.30 8.65
CA TYR A 69 3.69 1.15 8.01
C TYR A 69 4.19 2.59 7.86
N ILE A 70 3.77 3.26 6.79
CA ILE A 70 4.05 4.68 6.59
C ILE A 70 3.16 5.50 7.51
N SER A 71 3.75 6.39 8.30
CA SER A 71 3.00 7.33 9.15
C SER A 71 2.56 8.57 8.36
N PHE A 72 1.51 9.26 8.84
CA PHE A 72 1.13 10.55 8.26
C PHE A 72 2.25 11.59 8.39
N LYS A 73 2.99 11.57 9.50
CA LYS A 73 4.12 12.48 9.76
C LYS A 73 5.23 12.29 8.73
N GLU A 74 5.61 11.05 8.43
CA GLU A 74 6.58 10.75 7.36
C GLU A 74 6.10 11.30 6.01
N LEU A 75 4.86 10.99 5.63
CA LEU A 75 4.30 11.40 4.35
C LEU A 75 4.27 12.93 4.21
N LYS A 76 3.89 13.63 5.28
CA LYS A 76 3.89 15.10 5.35
C LYS A 76 5.29 15.68 5.30
N THR A 77 6.24 15.07 5.99
CA THR A 77 7.64 15.53 6.01
C THR A 77 8.25 15.48 4.60
N VAL A 78 7.98 14.41 3.86
CA VAL A 78 8.55 14.21 2.52
C VAL A 78 7.80 15.05 1.46
N PHE A 79 6.47 15.05 1.49
CA PHE A 79 5.65 15.59 0.39
C PHE A 79 4.82 16.82 0.75
N GLY A 80 4.97 17.41 1.93
CA GLY A 80 4.25 18.62 2.37
C GLY A 80 4.53 19.86 1.52
N ASN A 81 5.68 19.92 0.86
CA ASN A 81 6.00 21.00 -0.08
C ASN A 81 5.38 20.80 -1.48
N VAL A 82 4.78 19.63 -1.74
CA VAL A 82 4.24 19.23 -3.05
C VAL A 82 2.71 19.20 -3.03
N PHE A 83 2.15 18.69 -1.94
CA PHE A 83 0.70 18.56 -1.75
C PHE A 83 0.25 19.38 -0.55
N THR A 84 -0.97 19.92 -0.64
CA THR A 84 -1.61 20.55 0.51
C THR A 84 -1.85 19.53 1.62
N ASP A 85 -1.85 19.98 2.87
CA ASP A 85 -2.16 19.15 4.05
C ASP A 85 -3.48 18.40 3.89
N LYS A 86 -4.50 19.06 3.32
CA LYS A 86 -5.80 18.44 3.02
C LYS A 86 -5.65 17.25 2.06
N LYS A 87 -4.87 17.41 0.98
CA LYS A 87 -4.65 16.34 -0.01
C LYS A 87 -3.85 15.19 0.59
N LEU A 88 -2.80 15.47 1.35
CA LEU A 88 -2.02 14.45 2.07
C LEU A 88 -2.88 13.66 3.05
N LYS A 89 -3.77 14.33 3.78
CA LYS A 89 -4.69 13.67 4.71
C LYS A 89 -5.63 12.71 3.99
N TYR A 90 -6.09 13.04 2.77
CA TYR A 90 -6.90 12.10 1.98
C TYR A 90 -6.09 10.92 1.44
N ILE A 91 -4.86 11.14 0.96
CA ILE A 91 -3.95 10.07 0.52
C ILE A 91 -3.70 9.11 1.68
N TYR A 92 -3.37 9.65 2.84
CA TYR A 92 -3.09 8.85 4.03
C TYR A 92 -4.32 8.09 4.52
N LYS A 93 -5.50 8.71 4.56
CA LYS A 93 -6.75 8.02 4.91
C LYS A 93 -7.09 6.87 3.97
N PHE A 94 -6.83 7.04 2.67
CA PHE A 94 -7.01 5.98 1.69
C PHE A 94 -6.08 4.79 1.98
N TYR A 95 -4.79 5.07 2.23
CA TYR A 95 -3.82 4.06 2.63
C TYR A 95 -4.19 3.36 3.93
N ALA A 96 -4.43 4.11 5.01
CA ALA A 96 -4.77 3.57 6.33
C ALA A 96 -6.02 2.68 6.29
N ARG A 97 -7.05 3.10 5.53
CA ARG A 97 -8.25 2.29 5.32
C ARG A 97 -7.95 0.98 4.59
N ALA A 98 -7.07 0.99 3.60
CA ALA A 98 -6.72 -0.20 2.85
C ALA A 98 -5.92 -1.21 3.69
N VAL A 99 -4.96 -0.73 4.48
CA VAL A 99 -4.13 -1.60 5.33
C VAL A 99 -4.81 -1.99 6.65
N GLY A 100 -5.90 -1.31 7.01
CA GLY A 100 -6.66 -1.57 8.24
C GLY A 100 -6.02 -0.99 9.51
N GLU A 101 -5.03 -0.12 9.36
CA GLU A 101 -4.14 0.32 10.44
C GLU A 101 -3.88 1.82 10.34
N PHE A 102 -3.83 2.48 11.50
CA PHE A 102 -3.53 3.91 11.63
C PHE A 102 -2.41 4.07 12.65
N HIS A 103 -1.27 4.60 12.20
CA HIS A 103 -0.16 4.89 13.09
C HIS A 103 0.20 6.38 13.04
N GLU A 104 0.28 6.99 14.23
CA GLU A 104 0.78 8.35 14.36
C GLU A 104 2.30 8.41 14.12
N TYR A 105 3.01 7.36 14.53
CA TYR A 105 4.46 7.19 14.44
C TYR A 105 4.84 5.94 13.64
N VAL A 106 6.12 5.80 13.30
CA VAL A 106 6.61 4.62 12.59
C VAL A 106 6.84 3.52 13.61
N GLU A 107 6.15 2.39 13.41
CA GLU A 107 6.29 1.22 14.29
C GLU A 107 6.68 -0.02 13.50
N PRO A 108 7.56 -0.88 14.04
CA PRO A 108 7.84 -2.18 13.45
C PRO A 108 6.57 -3.02 13.30
N ARG A 109 6.56 -3.89 12.29
CA ARG A 109 5.46 -4.85 12.09
C ARG A 109 5.52 -5.93 13.17
N SER A 110 4.38 -6.57 13.42
CA SER A 110 4.30 -7.69 14.35
C SER A 110 5.20 -8.85 13.90
N LEU A 111 5.67 -9.66 14.86
CA LEU A 111 6.46 -10.85 14.56
C LEU A 111 5.76 -11.77 13.56
N GLN A 112 4.44 -11.95 13.70
CA GLN A 112 3.64 -12.75 12.76
C GLN A 112 3.73 -12.23 11.33
N HIS A 113 3.66 -10.90 11.13
CA HIS A 113 3.82 -10.29 9.82
C HIS A 113 5.21 -10.51 9.24
N LEU A 114 6.26 -10.34 10.05
CA LEU A 114 7.64 -10.58 9.62
C LEU A 114 7.86 -12.05 9.23
N CYS A 115 7.36 -12.99 10.03
CA CYS A 115 7.39 -14.42 9.72
C CYS A 115 6.69 -14.72 8.39
N ARG A 116 5.53 -14.11 8.14
CA ARG A 116 4.80 -14.25 6.88
C ARG A 116 5.62 -13.79 5.67
N SER A 117 6.24 -12.61 5.74
CA SER A 117 7.09 -12.11 4.66
C SER A 117 8.29 -13.02 4.42
N ILE A 118 8.91 -13.55 5.48
CA ILE A 118 10.03 -14.50 5.38
C ILE A 118 9.59 -15.81 4.71
N VAL A 119 8.48 -16.42 5.14
CA VAL A 119 7.97 -17.67 4.55
C VAL A 119 7.70 -17.49 3.06
N ARG A 120 7.02 -16.41 2.67
CA ARG A 120 6.74 -16.11 1.25
C ARG A 120 8.02 -15.92 0.44
N ARG A 121 9.02 -15.25 1.03
CA ARG A 121 10.33 -15.04 0.39
C ARG A 121 11.06 -16.37 0.18
N VAL A 122 11.16 -17.21 1.21
CA VAL A 122 11.82 -18.51 1.15
C VAL A 122 11.17 -19.40 0.10
N LEU A 123 9.83 -19.46 0.04
CA LEU A 123 9.13 -20.23 -0.99
C LEU A 123 9.47 -19.75 -2.40
N ARG A 124 9.46 -18.43 -2.63
CA ARG A 124 9.86 -17.84 -3.91
C ARG A 124 11.31 -18.16 -4.27
N GLU A 125 12.25 -18.06 -3.33
CA GLU A 125 13.67 -18.37 -3.53
C GLU A 125 13.89 -19.85 -3.88
N ASN A 126 13.04 -20.74 -3.34
CA ASN A 126 13.04 -22.16 -3.65
C ASN A 126 12.18 -22.54 -4.87
N LYS A 127 11.72 -21.55 -5.66
CA LYS A 127 10.90 -21.74 -6.87
C LYS A 127 9.53 -22.41 -6.61
N ASN A 128 9.07 -22.38 -5.37
CA ASN A 128 7.74 -22.83 -5.00
C ASN A 128 6.77 -21.67 -5.24
N TRP A 129 5.89 -21.86 -6.23
CA TRP A 129 4.86 -20.87 -6.55
C TRP A 129 3.88 -20.69 -5.38
N ILE A 130 3.31 -19.50 -5.23
CA ILE A 130 2.29 -19.21 -4.21
C ILE A 130 0.96 -19.07 -4.97
N PRO A 131 -0.11 -19.75 -4.57
CA PRO A 131 -0.34 -20.41 -3.26
C PRO A 131 0.09 -21.89 -3.14
N GLU A 132 0.45 -22.58 -4.22
CA GLU A 132 0.65 -24.04 -4.25
C GLU A 132 1.79 -24.52 -3.33
N GLY A 133 2.87 -23.76 -3.25
CA GLY A 133 4.01 -24.02 -2.38
C GLY A 133 3.63 -23.93 -0.90
N ILE A 134 2.63 -23.12 -0.54
CA ILE A 134 2.14 -23.01 0.83
C ILE A 134 1.31 -24.23 1.21
N SER A 135 0.50 -24.77 0.30
CA SER A 135 -0.30 -25.96 0.59
C SER A 135 0.56 -27.21 0.84
N GLN A 136 1.81 -27.20 0.37
CA GLN A 136 2.80 -28.27 0.57
C GLN A 136 3.60 -28.15 1.88
N THR A 137 3.46 -27.06 2.64
CA THR A 137 4.25 -26.81 3.88
C THR A 137 3.78 -27.61 5.10
N GLY A 138 2.60 -28.24 5.04
CA GLY A 138 1.98 -28.90 6.19
C GLY A 138 1.41 -27.94 7.25
N LEU A 139 1.40 -26.62 7.00
CA LEU A 139 0.80 -25.63 7.90
C LEU A 139 -0.71 -25.85 8.06
N ALA A 140 -1.25 -25.54 9.24
CA ALA A 140 -2.69 -25.53 9.46
C ALA A 140 -3.39 -24.52 8.52
N LYS A 141 -4.63 -24.82 8.10
CA LYS A 141 -5.38 -23.98 7.15
C LYS A 141 -5.40 -22.47 7.51
N PRO A 142 -5.61 -22.06 8.77
CA PRO A 142 -5.59 -20.63 9.12
C PRO A 142 -4.23 -19.97 8.87
N LEU A 143 -3.13 -20.69 9.09
CA LEU A 143 -1.78 -20.20 8.81
C LEU A 143 -1.52 -20.14 7.31
N GLN A 144 -2.01 -21.11 6.52
CA GLN A 144 -1.93 -21.05 5.06
C GLN A 144 -2.66 -19.81 4.52
N SER A 145 -3.90 -19.58 4.95
CA SER A 145 -4.68 -18.39 4.57
C SER A 145 -3.97 -17.08 4.95
N PHE A 146 -3.41 -17.02 6.17
CA PHE A 146 -2.63 -15.88 6.63
C PHE A 146 -1.41 -15.62 5.73
N VAL A 147 -0.64 -16.65 5.40
CA VAL A 147 0.54 -16.53 4.53
C VAL A 147 0.16 -16.23 3.08
N ASN A 148 -0.99 -16.70 2.60
CA ASN A 148 -1.58 -16.36 1.29
C ASN A 148 -2.10 -14.93 1.19
N LEU A 149 -2.10 -14.16 2.29
CA LEU A 149 -2.65 -12.81 2.37
C LEU A 149 -4.17 -12.76 2.18
N GLU A 150 -4.86 -13.89 2.38
CA GLU A 150 -6.31 -13.97 2.33
C GLU A 150 -6.89 -13.05 3.41
N LYS A 151 -8.09 -12.52 3.16
CA LYS A 151 -8.83 -11.84 4.22
C LYS A 151 -9.13 -12.89 5.28
N ALA A 152 -8.78 -12.62 6.52
CA ALA A 152 -9.11 -13.53 7.60
C ALA A 152 -10.64 -13.61 7.71
N CYS A 153 -11.23 -14.72 7.26
CA CYS A 153 -12.50 -15.17 7.80
C CYS A 153 -12.21 -15.65 9.22
N PHE A 154 -12.14 -14.73 10.18
CA PHE A 154 -12.15 -15.11 11.59
C PHE A 154 -13.54 -15.63 11.94
N GLN A 155 -13.79 -16.92 11.70
CA GLN A 155 -14.73 -17.69 12.52
C GLN A 155 -13.89 -18.30 13.64
N PHE A 156 -13.71 -17.54 14.73
CA PHE A 156 -13.45 -18.17 16.01
C PHE A 156 -14.82 -18.60 16.55
N GLU A 157 -15.19 -19.86 16.33
CA GLU A 157 -16.10 -20.52 17.25
C GLU A 157 -15.26 -20.92 18.46
N LEU A 158 -15.52 -20.24 19.58
CA LEU A 158 -15.16 -20.70 20.93
C LEU A 158 -16.20 -21.73 21.37
#